data_AF-A0A2E9JC31-F1
#
_entry.id   AF-A0A2E9JC31-F1
#
_cell.length_a   1.000
_cell.length_b   1.000
_cell.length_c   1.000
_cell.angle_alpha   90.00
_cell.angle_beta   90.00
_cell.angle_gamma   90.00
#
_symmetry.space_group_name_H-M   'P 1'
#
loop_
_entity.id
_entity.type
_entity.pdbx_description
1 polymer ?
#
loop_
_entity_poly.entity_id
_entity_poly.type
_entity_poly.pdbx_seq_one_letter_code
_entity_poly.pdbx_strand_id
1 'polypeptide(L)'
;MKKCVLMIAAIGFGSLALAQTPAPAIPPIATDVTAEEITKFIDALPKDRVSDRPIKNVEVTGDYRVGVYGVFRPKDLPGRSNLHQVDTTEIYYMMSGYATLVTGGTMTDAKQENANWVRGTAIEGGVSRRVVPGDVIIIPGHTPHWFSELETDLTYLIFRPDPDNRIPLTE
;
A
#
# COMPACT_ATOMS: atom_id res chain seq x y z
N MET A 1 23.44 64.96 -21.39
CA MET A 1 22.46 64.72 -20.30
C MET A 1 21.16 64.20 -20.90
N LYS A 2 20.95 62.88 -20.94
CA LYS A 2 19.65 62.25 -21.31
C LYS A 2 19.30 61.27 -20.19
N LYS A 3 18.12 61.47 -19.61
CA LYS A 3 17.63 60.83 -18.38
C LYS A 3 17.37 59.34 -18.64
N CYS A 4 18.00 58.46 -17.87
CA CYS A 4 17.59 57.05 -17.78
C CYS A 4 16.31 56.98 -16.94
N VAL A 5 15.22 56.49 -17.52
CA VAL A 5 14.01 56.15 -16.80
C VAL A 5 14.18 54.71 -16.32
N LEU A 6 14.36 54.51 -15.01
CA LEU A 6 14.31 53.19 -14.39
C LEU A 6 12.83 52.78 -14.28
N MET A 7 12.44 51.73 -14.99
CA MET A 7 11.14 51.10 -14.85
C MET A 7 11.23 50.07 -13.73
N ILE A 8 10.69 50.39 -12.55
CA ILE A 8 10.59 49.46 -11.43
C ILE A 8 9.45 48.49 -11.74
N ALA A 9 9.79 47.26 -12.13
CA ALA A 9 8.83 46.17 -12.21
C ALA A 9 8.47 45.74 -10.77
N ALA A 10 7.29 46.10 -10.30
CA ALA A 10 6.74 45.60 -9.05
C ALA A 10 6.34 44.13 -9.24
N ILE A 11 7.20 43.21 -8.82
CA ILE A 11 6.86 41.78 -8.73
C ILE A 11 5.93 41.64 -7.52
N GLY A 12 4.62 41.64 -7.78
CA GLY A 12 3.62 41.31 -6.78
C GLY A 12 3.77 39.85 -6.37
N PHE A 13 4.22 39.61 -5.14
CA PHE A 13 4.09 38.32 -4.49
C PHE A 13 2.60 38.07 -4.19
N GLY A 14 1.87 37.55 -5.18
CA GLY A 14 0.57 36.95 -4.94
C GLY A 14 0.78 35.69 -4.11
N SER A 15 0.49 35.77 -2.82
CA SER A 15 0.40 34.59 -1.96
C SER A 15 -0.68 33.68 -2.52
N LEU A 16 -0.25 32.60 -3.19
CA LEU A 16 -1.09 31.47 -3.56
C LEU A 16 -1.59 30.82 -2.27
N ALA A 17 -2.70 31.31 -1.74
CA ALA A 17 -3.47 30.59 -0.75
C ALA A 17 -4.06 29.38 -1.46
N LEU A 18 -3.44 28.22 -1.28
CA LEU A 18 -4.03 26.95 -1.70
C LEU A 18 -5.34 26.81 -0.92
N ALA A 19 -6.47 26.91 -1.63
CA ALA A 19 -7.78 26.72 -1.04
C ALA A 19 -7.84 25.31 -0.45
N GLN A 20 -8.19 25.20 0.83
CA GLN A 20 -8.43 23.92 1.47
C GLN A 20 -9.64 23.24 0.81
N THR A 21 -9.59 21.92 0.66
CA THR A 21 -10.76 21.15 0.22
C THR A 21 -11.92 21.41 1.19
N PRO A 22 -13.11 21.78 0.71
CA PRO A 22 -14.25 22.04 1.58
C PRO A 22 -14.62 20.78 2.37
N ALA A 23 -14.94 20.96 3.66
CA ALA A 23 -15.42 19.88 4.51
C ALA A 23 -16.79 19.35 4.02
N PRO A 24 -17.09 18.06 4.20
CA PRO A 24 -18.41 17.52 3.87
C PRO A 24 -19.50 18.18 4.73
N ALA A 25 -20.70 18.32 4.17
CA ALA A 25 -21.84 18.94 4.86
C ALA A 25 -22.26 18.16 6.13
N ILE A 26 -22.08 16.84 6.11
CA ILE A 26 -22.27 15.95 7.26
C ILE A 26 -20.91 15.33 7.58
N PRO A 27 -20.38 15.50 8.81
CA PRO A 27 -19.15 14.84 9.21
C PRO A 27 -19.28 13.31 9.11
N PRO A 28 -18.29 12.61 8.53
CA PRO A 28 -18.30 11.15 8.48
C PRO A 28 -18.08 10.56 9.88
N ILE A 29 -18.58 9.34 10.08
CA ILE A 29 -18.31 8.53 11.27
C ILE A 29 -17.13 7.59 10.95
N ALA A 30 -16.27 7.34 11.93
CA ALA A 30 -15.17 6.40 11.77
C ALA A 30 -15.66 4.97 11.54
N THR A 31 -14.90 4.20 10.79
CA THR A 31 -15.06 2.74 10.72
C THR A 31 -13.98 2.11 11.58
N ASP A 32 -14.39 1.27 12.53
CA ASP A 32 -13.49 0.52 13.38
C ASP A 32 -13.17 -0.84 12.77
N VAL A 33 -11.91 -1.27 12.94
CA VAL A 33 -11.47 -2.65 12.77
C VAL A 33 -10.75 -3.02 14.06
N THR A 34 -11.47 -3.66 14.96
CA THR A 34 -11.04 -3.89 16.35
C THR A 34 -9.95 -4.95 16.44
N ALA A 35 -9.18 -4.95 17.53
CA ALA A 35 -8.19 -5.99 17.79
C ALA A 35 -8.82 -7.40 17.82
N GLU A 36 -10.03 -7.54 18.37
CA GLU A 36 -10.75 -8.81 18.42
C GLU A 36 -11.12 -9.30 17.01
N GLU A 37 -11.62 -8.42 16.14
CA GLU A 37 -11.92 -8.75 14.74
C GLU A 37 -10.67 -9.15 13.98
N ILE A 38 -9.56 -8.42 14.16
CA ILE A 38 -8.28 -8.74 13.53
C ILE A 38 -7.81 -10.13 13.93
N THR A 39 -7.76 -10.43 15.24
CA THR A 39 -7.30 -11.72 15.74
C THR A 39 -8.19 -12.86 15.22
N LYS A 40 -9.51 -12.74 15.37
CA LYS A 40 -10.45 -13.76 14.88
C LYS A 40 -10.32 -13.99 13.38
N PHE A 41 -10.16 -12.92 12.60
CA PHE A 41 -10.03 -13.02 11.15
C PHE A 41 -8.75 -13.75 10.76
N ILE A 42 -7.60 -13.36 11.33
CA ILE A 42 -6.31 -13.99 11.07
C ILE A 42 -6.32 -15.47 11.47
N ASP A 43 -6.89 -15.81 12.64
CA ASP A 43 -6.97 -17.19 13.12
C ASP A 43 -7.80 -18.08 12.18
N ALA A 44 -8.85 -17.51 11.58
CA ALA A 44 -9.71 -18.19 10.63
C ALA A 44 -9.11 -18.32 9.20
N LEU A 45 -8.00 -17.63 8.88
CA LEU A 45 -7.37 -17.76 7.57
C LEU A 45 -6.83 -19.18 7.34
N PRO A 46 -6.99 -19.75 6.11
CA PRO A 46 -6.38 -21.02 5.76
C PRO A 46 -4.87 -21.03 5.99
N LYS A 47 -4.38 -22.08 6.65
CA LYS A 47 -2.95 -22.22 7.02
C LYS A 47 -2.12 -23.02 6.02
N ASP A 48 -2.75 -23.56 4.98
CA ASP A 48 -2.13 -24.39 3.93
C ASP A 48 -1.70 -23.58 2.70
N ARG A 49 -1.95 -22.26 2.68
CA ARG A 49 -1.69 -21.37 1.53
C ARG A 49 -1.46 -19.94 1.98
N VAL A 50 -0.83 -19.13 1.12
CA VAL A 50 -0.83 -17.67 1.28
C VAL A 50 -2.26 -17.15 1.18
N SER A 51 -2.70 -16.43 2.21
CA SER A 51 -4.02 -15.83 2.29
C SER A 51 -3.90 -14.31 2.45
N ASP A 52 -4.44 -13.54 1.52
CA ASP A 52 -4.56 -12.08 1.56
C ASP A 52 -6.03 -11.75 1.30
N ARG A 53 -6.74 -11.29 2.34
CA ARG A 53 -8.20 -11.12 2.29
C ARG A 53 -8.65 -9.85 3.00
N PRO A 54 -9.69 -9.17 2.49
CA PRO A 54 -10.21 -7.95 3.11
C PRO A 54 -10.88 -8.32 4.44
N ILE A 55 -10.51 -7.60 5.49
CA ILE A 55 -11.27 -7.54 6.74
C ILE A 55 -12.41 -6.53 6.55
N LYS A 56 -12.06 -5.34 6.04
CA LYS A 56 -13.03 -4.26 5.79
C LYS A 56 -12.53 -3.33 4.68
N ASN A 57 -13.39 -3.00 3.73
CA ASN A 57 -13.16 -1.99 2.69
C ASN A 57 -14.28 -0.95 2.75
N VAL A 58 -13.91 0.33 2.82
CA VAL A 58 -14.85 1.45 2.99
C VAL A 58 -14.59 2.57 2.01
N GLU A 59 -15.65 3.34 1.73
CA GLU A 59 -15.53 4.65 1.10
C GLU A 59 -15.12 5.69 2.14
N VAL A 60 -14.25 6.61 1.75
CA VAL A 60 -13.83 7.73 2.60
C VAL A 60 -14.02 9.06 1.87
N THR A 61 -13.86 10.17 2.60
CA THR A 61 -13.94 11.51 2.01
C THR A 61 -12.88 11.69 0.92
N GLY A 62 -13.24 12.29 -0.22
CA GLY A 62 -12.31 12.54 -1.32
C GLY A 62 -12.45 11.58 -2.51
N ASP A 63 -13.54 10.82 -2.57
CA ASP A 63 -13.84 9.86 -3.65
C ASP A 63 -12.74 8.79 -3.84
N TYR A 64 -12.32 8.18 -2.74
CA TYR A 64 -11.45 7.03 -2.77
C TYR A 64 -11.85 5.99 -1.72
N ARG A 65 -11.32 4.78 -1.85
CA ARG A 65 -11.56 3.69 -0.91
C ARG A 65 -10.35 3.40 -0.06
N VAL A 66 -10.59 2.90 1.14
CA VAL A 66 -9.55 2.40 2.04
C VAL A 66 -9.92 0.99 2.47
N GLY A 67 -8.96 0.07 2.35
CA GLY A 67 -9.11 -1.30 2.81
C GLY A 67 -8.14 -1.67 3.93
N VAL A 68 -8.61 -2.49 4.86
CA VAL A 68 -7.80 -3.21 5.85
C VAL A 68 -7.88 -4.69 5.52
N TYR A 69 -6.74 -5.32 5.27
CA TYR A 69 -6.63 -6.72 4.88
C TYR A 69 -5.82 -7.49 5.92
N GLY A 70 -6.22 -8.72 6.19
CA GLY A 70 -5.48 -9.66 7.02
C GLY A 70 -4.71 -10.64 6.15
N VAL A 71 -3.45 -10.87 6.48
CA VAL A 71 -2.59 -11.77 5.73
C VAL A 71 -1.98 -12.85 6.62
N PHE A 72 -2.00 -14.09 6.12
CA PHE A 72 -1.22 -15.20 6.64
C PHE A 72 -0.38 -15.81 5.52
N ARG A 73 0.91 -16.05 5.79
CA ARG A 73 1.83 -16.78 4.90
C ARG A 73 2.47 -17.93 5.66
N PRO A 74 2.26 -19.19 5.22
CA PRO A 74 3.00 -20.32 5.74
C PRO A 74 4.48 -20.19 5.38
N LYS A 75 5.39 -20.48 6.32
CA LYS A 75 6.84 -20.42 6.15
C LYS A 75 7.31 -21.13 4.88
N ASP A 76 6.77 -22.33 4.65
CA ASP A 76 7.24 -23.21 3.58
C ASP A 76 6.72 -22.80 2.19
N LEU A 77 5.97 -21.69 2.11
CA LEU A 77 5.39 -21.15 0.87
C LEU A 77 5.77 -19.67 0.67
N PRO A 78 7.04 -19.36 0.33
CA PRO A 78 7.50 -17.97 0.11
C PRO A 78 6.72 -17.26 -1.02
N GLY A 79 6.15 -18.04 -1.94
CA GLY A 79 5.37 -17.53 -3.05
C GLY A 79 6.25 -16.91 -4.14
N ARG A 80 5.63 -16.05 -4.95
CA ARG A 80 6.24 -15.45 -6.15
C ARG A 80 6.35 -13.93 -6.00
N SER A 81 7.27 -13.34 -6.75
CA SER A 81 7.36 -11.88 -6.85
C SER A 81 6.12 -11.31 -7.53
N ASN A 82 5.70 -10.13 -7.06
CA ASN A 82 4.43 -9.52 -7.45
C ASN A 82 4.63 -8.06 -7.84
N LEU A 83 3.84 -7.61 -8.80
CA LEU A 83 3.70 -6.22 -9.17
C LEU A 83 2.23 -5.93 -9.47
N HIS A 84 1.67 -4.97 -8.74
CA HIS A 84 0.35 -4.42 -9.02
C HIS A 84 0.50 -3.15 -9.86
N GLN A 85 -0.02 -3.17 -11.08
CA GLN A 85 0.01 -2.04 -12.02
C GLN A 85 -1.20 -1.12 -11.80
N VAL A 86 -1.30 -0.61 -10.58
CA VAL A 86 -2.39 0.22 -10.07
C VAL A 86 -1.80 1.29 -9.15
N ASP A 87 -2.53 2.36 -8.87
CA ASP A 87 -2.08 3.43 -7.96
C ASP A 87 -2.35 3.14 -6.48
N THR A 88 -3.10 2.07 -6.19
CA THR A 88 -3.29 1.54 -4.83
C THR A 88 -1.94 1.26 -4.17
N THR A 89 -1.68 1.93 -3.06
CA THR A 89 -0.49 1.66 -2.22
C THR A 89 -0.81 0.55 -1.24
N GLU A 90 0.18 -0.29 -0.92
CA GLU A 90 0.09 -1.24 0.16
C GLU A 90 0.92 -0.77 1.35
N ILE A 91 0.33 -0.76 2.54
CA ILE A 91 1.05 -0.44 3.78
C ILE A 91 1.00 -1.66 4.67
N TYR A 92 2.12 -2.36 4.81
CA TYR A 92 2.22 -3.55 5.64
C TYR A 92 2.50 -3.13 7.08
N TYR A 93 1.76 -3.72 8.02
CA TYR A 93 2.10 -3.71 9.44
C TYR A 93 2.37 -5.14 9.90
N MET A 94 3.63 -5.44 10.21
CA MET A 94 4.08 -6.78 10.55
C MET A 94 3.63 -7.15 11.96
N MET A 95 2.73 -8.11 12.09
CA MET A 95 2.19 -8.52 13.39
C MET A 95 3.03 -9.62 14.05
N SER A 96 3.44 -10.62 13.27
CA SER A 96 4.28 -11.72 13.74
C SER A 96 5.10 -12.33 12.62
N GLY A 97 6.20 -12.97 13.03
CA GLY A 97 7.12 -13.68 12.17
C GLY A 97 8.26 -12.84 11.62
N TYR A 98 9.13 -13.50 10.88
CA TYR A 98 10.38 -12.94 10.36
C TYR A 98 10.57 -13.36 8.90
N ALA A 99 10.94 -12.42 8.05
CA ALA A 99 11.09 -12.65 6.62
C ALA A 99 12.09 -11.69 5.99
N THR A 100 12.57 -12.02 4.81
CA THR A 100 13.31 -11.07 3.95
C THR A 100 12.39 -10.53 2.88
N LEU A 101 12.16 -9.22 2.88
CA LEU A 101 11.37 -8.51 1.88
C LEU A 101 12.28 -7.81 0.88
N VAL A 102 12.03 -8.03 -0.40
CA VAL A 102 12.68 -7.34 -1.52
C VAL A 102 11.66 -6.46 -2.21
N THR A 103 12.01 -5.20 -2.47
CA THR A 103 11.15 -4.25 -3.21
C THR A 103 11.92 -3.46 -4.27
N GLY A 104 11.24 -3.04 -5.33
CA GLY A 104 11.83 -2.32 -6.47
C GLY A 104 12.52 -3.27 -7.43
N GLY A 105 13.52 -2.77 -8.16
CA GLY A 105 14.30 -3.59 -9.10
C GLY A 105 13.48 -4.14 -10.27
N THR A 106 13.96 -5.24 -10.84
CA THR A 106 13.39 -5.89 -12.03
C THR A 106 12.93 -7.30 -11.69
N MET A 107 11.69 -7.64 -12.07
CA MET A 107 11.17 -9.00 -11.90
C MET A 107 11.75 -9.95 -12.93
N THR A 108 12.22 -11.12 -12.49
CA THR A 108 12.66 -12.21 -13.37
C THR A 108 11.48 -13.09 -13.78
N ASP A 109 11.51 -13.64 -15.00
CA ASP A 109 10.44 -14.47 -15.57
C ASP A 109 9.04 -13.86 -15.42
N ALA A 110 8.96 -12.53 -15.56
CA ALA A 110 7.73 -11.78 -15.38
C ALA A 110 6.68 -12.18 -16.41
N LYS A 111 5.48 -12.51 -15.94
CA LYS A 111 4.32 -12.83 -16.76
C LYS A 111 3.11 -12.03 -16.29
N GLN A 112 2.41 -11.44 -17.26
CA GLN A 112 1.12 -10.81 -17.02
C GLN A 112 0.09 -11.90 -16.71
N GLU A 113 -0.49 -11.87 -15.51
CA GLU A 113 -1.55 -12.82 -15.12
C GLU A 113 -2.95 -12.27 -15.45
N ASN A 114 -3.13 -10.95 -15.29
CA ASN A 114 -4.36 -10.24 -15.66
C ASN A 114 -4.05 -8.77 -15.95
N ALA A 115 -5.06 -7.94 -16.24
CA ALA A 115 -4.87 -6.53 -16.62
C ALA A 115 -4.00 -5.69 -15.66
N ASN A 116 -3.98 -6.01 -14.37
CA ASN A 116 -3.33 -5.20 -13.34
C ASN A 116 -2.26 -5.95 -12.54
N TRP A 117 -1.97 -7.21 -12.88
CA TRP A 117 -1.11 -8.08 -12.06
C TRP A 117 -0.06 -8.81 -12.88
N VAL A 118 1.19 -8.62 -12.47
CA VAL A 118 2.36 -9.34 -12.99
C VAL A 118 2.95 -10.21 -11.90
N ARG A 119 3.32 -11.44 -12.26
CA ARG A 119 4.00 -12.41 -11.39
C ARG A 119 5.35 -12.79 -11.98
N GLY A 120 6.36 -12.94 -11.14
CA GLY A 120 7.70 -13.36 -11.53
C GLY A 120 8.18 -14.55 -10.71
N THR A 121 9.45 -14.90 -10.87
CA THR A 121 10.13 -15.91 -10.04
C THR A 121 10.93 -15.26 -8.92
N ALA A 122 11.56 -14.11 -9.18
CA ALA A 122 12.35 -13.34 -8.23
C ALA A 122 12.34 -11.83 -8.57
N ILE A 123 13.18 -11.06 -7.87
CA ILE A 123 13.49 -9.65 -8.14
C ILE A 123 15.02 -9.48 -8.11
N GLU A 124 15.58 -8.87 -9.15
CA GLU A 124 16.99 -8.50 -9.26
C GLU A 124 17.18 -6.99 -9.09
N GLY A 125 18.28 -6.59 -8.43
CA GLY A 125 18.61 -5.17 -8.20
C GLY A 125 17.64 -4.43 -7.26
N GLY A 126 16.75 -5.16 -6.56
CA GLY A 126 15.86 -4.60 -5.56
C GLY A 126 16.55 -4.33 -4.22
N VAL A 127 15.88 -3.55 -3.36
CA VAL A 127 16.34 -3.32 -1.99
C VAL A 127 15.83 -4.45 -1.10
N SER A 128 16.76 -5.22 -0.53
CA SER A 128 16.47 -6.32 0.39
C SER A 128 16.60 -5.87 1.85
N ARG A 129 15.68 -6.31 2.70
CA ARG A 129 15.72 -6.08 4.15
C ARG A 129 15.05 -7.24 4.89
N ARG A 130 15.56 -7.57 6.08
CA ARG A 130 14.83 -8.41 7.03
C ARG A 130 13.73 -7.57 7.67
N VAL A 131 12.52 -8.12 7.74
CA VAL A 131 11.38 -7.52 8.45
C VAL A 131 11.05 -8.32 9.70
N VAL A 132 10.61 -7.61 10.73
CA VAL A 132 10.32 -8.17 12.07
C VAL A 132 8.96 -7.64 12.58
N PRO A 133 8.39 -8.22 13.65
CA PRO A 133 7.16 -7.72 14.23
C PRO A 133 7.28 -6.24 14.66
N GLY A 134 6.27 -5.45 14.35
CA GLY A 134 6.22 -4.01 14.60
C GLY A 134 6.70 -3.15 13.42
N ASP A 135 7.37 -3.73 12.42
CA ASP A 135 7.76 -2.97 11.23
C ASP A 135 6.54 -2.51 10.43
N VAL A 136 6.68 -1.31 9.85
CA VAL A 136 5.73 -0.75 8.88
C VAL A 136 6.46 -0.54 7.56
N ILE A 137 5.88 -1.04 6.46
CA ILE A 137 6.45 -0.93 5.13
C ILE A 137 5.41 -0.32 4.20
N ILE A 138 5.76 0.79 3.56
CA ILE A 138 4.92 1.43 2.53
C ILE A 138 5.46 0.99 1.16
N ILE A 139 4.62 0.31 0.38
CA ILE A 139 4.91 -0.19 -0.97
C ILE A 139 3.99 0.55 -1.94
N PRO A 140 4.49 1.57 -2.65
CA PRO A 140 3.69 2.27 -3.64
C PRO A 140 3.19 1.32 -4.73
N GLY A 141 2.04 1.65 -5.31
CA GLY A 141 1.59 1.06 -6.57
C GLY A 141 2.69 1.08 -7.62
N HIS A 142 2.68 0.13 -8.55
CA HIS A 142 3.72 -0.07 -9.56
C HIS A 142 5.13 -0.46 -9.02
N THR A 143 5.24 -0.87 -7.76
CA THR A 143 6.51 -1.36 -7.17
C THR A 143 6.54 -2.89 -7.13
N PRO A 144 7.52 -3.55 -7.79
CA PRO A 144 7.75 -4.98 -7.60
C PRO A 144 8.08 -5.27 -6.14
N HIS A 145 7.49 -6.31 -5.56
CA HIS A 145 7.77 -6.72 -4.19
C HIS A 145 7.64 -8.23 -4.00
N TRP A 146 8.43 -8.78 -3.09
CA TRP A 146 8.52 -10.23 -2.87
C TRP A 146 9.11 -10.54 -1.50
N PHE A 147 8.50 -11.46 -0.75
CA PHE A 147 9.18 -12.11 0.37
C PHE A 147 10.09 -13.22 -0.19
N SER A 148 11.38 -12.91 -0.34
CA SER A 148 12.36 -13.85 -0.92
C SER A 148 12.71 -14.99 0.03
N GLU A 149 12.47 -14.81 1.33
CA GLU A 149 12.69 -15.81 2.37
C GLU A 149 11.69 -15.61 3.50
N LEU A 150 11.18 -16.72 4.05
CA LEU A 150 10.36 -16.75 5.26
C LEU A 150 11.09 -17.59 6.32
N GLU A 151 11.50 -16.98 7.42
CA GLU A 151 12.15 -17.70 8.53
C GLU A 151 11.11 -18.43 9.41
N THR A 152 9.91 -17.86 9.48
CA THR A 152 8.74 -18.38 10.21
C THR A 152 7.46 -18.17 9.39
N ASP A 153 6.34 -18.70 9.88
CA ASP A 153 5.03 -18.21 9.44
C ASP A 153 4.95 -16.70 9.65
N LEU A 154 4.26 -16.01 8.75
CA LEU A 154 4.15 -14.56 8.74
C LEU A 154 2.68 -14.16 8.86
N THR A 155 2.40 -13.24 9.77
CA THR A 155 1.10 -12.57 9.89
C THR A 155 1.30 -11.07 9.82
N TYR A 156 0.50 -10.39 9.02
CA TYR A 156 0.55 -8.94 8.91
C TYR A 156 -0.78 -8.37 8.41
N LEU A 157 -0.98 -7.08 8.67
CA LEU A 157 -2.06 -6.31 8.07
C LEU A 157 -1.56 -5.61 6.82
N ILE A 158 -2.46 -5.37 5.86
CA ILE A 158 -2.24 -4.43 4.77
C ILE A 158 -3.30 -3.34 4.85
N PHE A 159 -2.88 -2.09 4.90
CA PHE A 159 -3.75 -0.95 4.64
C PHE A 159 -3.61 -0.55 3.17
N ARG A 160 -4.73 -0.47 2.46
CA ARG A 160 -4.78 -0.16 1.03
C ARG A 160 -5.59 1.10 0.78
N PRO A 161 -4.97 2.30 0.79
CA PRO A 161 -5.58 3.47 0.19
C PRO A 161 -5.63 3.29 -1.33
N ASP A 162 -6.82 3.40 -1.89
CA ASP A 162 -7.12 3.11 -3.28
C ASP A 162 -7.78 4.32 -3.95
N PRO A 163 -6.99 5.23 -4.55
CA PRO A 163 -7.47 6.45 -5.18
C PRO A 163 -8.36 6.19 -6.40
N ASP A 164 -8.32 4.99 -6.97
CA ASP A 164 -9.01 4.65 -8.21
C ASP A 164 -10.30 3.84 -7.98
N ASN A 165 -10.71 3.64 -6.72
CA ASN A 165 -11.92 2.88 -6.34
C ASN A 165 -12.00 1.46 -6.96
N ARG A 166 -10.85 0.81 -7.15
CA ARG A 166 -10.70 -0.54 -7.71
C ARG A 166 -11.00 -1.66 -6.70
N ILE A 167 -10.76 -1.44 -5.40
CA ILE A 167 -11.09 -2.42 -4.36
C ILE A 167 -12.61 -2.46 -4.15
N PRO A 168 -13.22 -3.66 -4.10
CA PRO A 168 -14.66 -3.79 -3.84
C PRO A 168 -14.96 -3.43 -2.39
N LEU A 169 -16.12 -2.81 -2.14
CA LEU A 169 -16.59 -2.61 -0.77
C LEU A 169 -16.93 -3.95 -0.13
N THR A 170 -16.67 -4.06 1.17
CA THR A 170 -17.15 -5.18 1.98
C THR A 170 -18.52 -4.82 2.54
N GLU A 171 -19.40 -5.80 2.67
CA GLU A 171 -20.68 -5.65 3.37
C GLU A 171 -20.52 -5.30 4.87
#